data_AF-A0AAV3YEQ5-F1
#
_entry.id   AF-A0AAV3YEQ5-F1
#
_cell.length_a   1.000
_cell.length_b   1.000
_cell.length_c   1.000
_cell.angle_alpha   90.00
_cell.angle_beta   90.00
_cell.angle_gamma   90.00
#
_symmetry.space_group_name_H-M   'P 1'
#
loop_
_entity.id
_entity.type
_entity.pdbx_description
1 polymer ?
#
loop_
_entity_poly.entity_id
_entity_poly.type
_entity_poly.pdbx_seq_one_letter_code
_entity_poly.pdbx_strand_id
1 'polypeptide(L)'
;MKKRKQEWNSSESTVPGVGRKAEKTVAEMGKKGAKKKPTNALSAAAEQGISIVEKEWIEDGNQLGRNANPAYISFEKNAESAATRTITMASDCLGPRGDEKSGARKEWLTFCSLKDIQSKFSSYRSNRFNNLFQNATAVPHHRQHVPIFLNEYVSHSNLKLKSIFEDMSDKRVISNIAALAFDEQLKEILGVS
;
A
#
# COMPACT_ATOMS: atom_id res chain seq x y z
N MET A 1 -8.46 46.97 -77.49
CA MET A 1 -7.43 47.65 -76.67
C MET A 1 -6.28 46.67 -76.47
N LYS A 2 -5.10 47.01 -77.02
CA LYS A 2 -3.73 46.45 -76.86
C LYS A 2 -3.49 44.92 -76.87
N LYS A 3 -2.88 44.50 -77.99
CA LYS A 3 -1.98 43.34 -78.17
C LYS A 3 -0.76 43.41 -77.23
N ARG A 4 -0.22 42.26 -76.79
CA ARG A 4 1.21 41.89 -76.96
C ARG A 4 1.49 40.43 -76.52
N LYS A 5 2.06 39.67 -77.47
CA LYS A 5 2.85 38.44 -77.27
C LYS A 5 4.28 38.80 -76.84
N GLN A 6 4.94 37.90 -76.11
CA GLN A 6 6.34 37.41 -76.25
C GLN A 6 6.62 36.54 -75.01
N GLU A 7 6.67 35.20 -75.08
CA GLU A 7 7.79 34.34 -75.52
C GLU A 7 9.12 34.63 -74.80
N TRP A 8 9.61 33.70 -73.96
CA TRP A 8 10.77 32.84 -74.28
C TRP A 8 10.97 31.78 -73.18
N ASN A 9 11.52 30.65 -73.62
CA ASN A 9 11.59 29.33 -72.97
C ASN A 9 12.96 29.03 -72.34
N SER A 10 12.96 27.99 -71.48
CA SER A 10 14.03 27.01 -71.22
C SER A 10 15.28 27.42 -70.41
N SER A 11 15.50 26.70 -69.32
CA SER A 11 16.52 25.63 -69.33
C SER A 11 16.34 24.67 -68.15
N GLU A 12 16.52 23.39 -68.48
CA GLU A 12 16.57 22.23 -67.58
C GLU A 12 17.77 22.30 -66.62
N SER A 13 17.68 21.66 -65.45
CA SER A 13 18.57 20.54 -65.15
C SER A 13 18.19 19.82 -63.84
N THR A 14 18.10 18.51 -63.99
CA THR A 14 18.00 17.43 -63.01
C THR A 14 19.29 17.31 -62.18
N VAL A 15 19.18 17.11 -60.85
CA VAL A 15 19.88 16.02 -60.11
C VAL A 15 19.16 15.70 -58.77
N PRO A 16 18.95 14.43 -58.41
CA PRO A 16 18.35 14.01 -57.14
C PRO A 16 19.39 13.71 -56.02
N GLY A 17 19.00 14.04 -54.79
CA GLY A 17 19.21 13.25 -53.58
C GLY A 17 20.62 13.05 -53.03
N VAL A 18 20.99 13.75 -51.96
CA VAL A 18 21.94 13.27 -50.95
C VAL A 18 21.60 13.88 -49.58
N GLY A 19 21.51 13.03 -48.54
CA GLY A 19 21.94 13.39 -47.19
C GLY A 19 20.89 13.87 -46.20
N ARG A 20 20.22 12.93 -45.51
CA ARG A 20 19.65 13.19 -44.17
C ARG A 20 20.80 13.45 -43.18
N LYS A 21 20.89 14.67 -42.66
CA LYS A 21 21.33 14.94 -41.26
C LYS A 21 20.53 16.11 -40.74
N ALA A 22 19.41 15.80 -40.07
CA ALA A 22 18.74 16.77 -39.22
C ALA A 22 19.53 16.88 -37.91
N GLU A 23 20.29 17.96 -37.78
CA GLU A 23 20.74 18.49 -36.50
C GLU A 23 19.50 18.70 -35.61
N LYS A 24 19.42 17.97 -34.49
CA LYS A 24 18.50 18.31 -33.42
C LYS A 24 19.25 19.10 -32.37
N THR A 25 18.83 20.35 -32.30
CA THR A 25 19.15 21.42 -31.36
C THR A 25 19.03 20.95 -29.91
N VAL A 26 19.99 21.40 -29.10
CA VAL A 26 20.03 21.29 -27.63
C VAL A 26 18.91 22.16 -27.04
N ALA A 27 17.68 21.64 -27.01
CA ALA A 27 16.52 22.35 -26.43
C ALA A 27 15.49 21.44 -25.74
N GLU A 28 15.80 20.17 -25.47
CA GLU A 28 14.90 19.26 -24.73
C GLU A 28 15.63 18.51 -23.61
N MET A 29 16.24 19.24 -22.67
CA MET A 29 16.56 18.70 -21.33
C MET A 29 15.62 19.32 -20.28
N GLY A 30 14.33 19.06 -20.48
CA GLY A 30 13.27 19.46 -19.56
C GLY A 30 12.46 18.27 -19.04
N LYS A 31 13.08 17.09 -18.82
CA LYS A 31 12.40 15.99 -18.12
C LYS A 31 12.62 16.13 -16.62
N LYS A 32 11.60 16.71 -15.97
CA LYS A 32 11.36 16.67 -14.53
C LYS A 32 11.50 15.22 -14.04
N GLY A 33 12.67 14.88 -13.51
CA GLY A 33 12.82 13.75 -12.62
C GLY A 33 11.93 14.03 -11.42
N ALA A 34 10.82 13.30 -11.30
CA ALA A 34 10.08 13.24 -10.05
C ALA A 34 11.07 12.78 -8.98
N LYS A 35 11.53 13.71 -8.12
CA LYS A 35 12.30 13.38 -6.92
C LYS A 35 11.45 12.37 -6.15
N LYS A 36 11.79 11.08 -6.22
CA LYS A 36 11.28 10.10 -5.26
C LYS A 36 11.64 10.67 -3.90
N LYS A 37 10.62 11.06 -3.12
CA LYS A 37 10.82 11.47 -1.73
C LYS A 37 11.65 10.36 -1.06
N PRO A 38 12.66 10.70 -0.25
CA PRO A 38 13.37 9.68 0.51
C PRO A 38 12.33 8.93 1.34
N THR A 39 12.13 7.66 1.03
CA THR A 39 11.48 6.73 1.94
C THR A 39 12.31 6.77 3.22
N ASN A 40 11.67 7.08 4.35
CA ASN A 40 12.32 7.14 5.64
C ASN A 40 13.14 5.84 5.83
N ALA A 41 14.47 5.95 5.89
CA ALA A 41 15.37 4.80 5.94
C ALA A 41 15.03 3.86 7.10
N LEU A 42 14.49 4.41 8.19
CA LEU A 42 14.06 3.68 9.37
C LEU A 42 12.83 2.81 9.10
N SER A 43 11.85 3.31 8.33
CA SER A 43 10.70 2.51 7.88
C SER A 43 11.15 1.34 7.00
N ALA A 44 12.08 1.60 6.08
CA ALA A 44 12.56 0.57 5.16
C ALA A 44 13.36 -0.52 5.88
N ALA A 45 14.16 -0.16 6.89
CA ALA A 45 14.88 -1.12 7.72
C ALA A 45 13.93 -1.97 8.57
N ALA A 46 12.90 -1.37 9.18
CA ALA A 46 11.88 -2.12 9.92
C ALA A 46 11.14 -3.11 9.01
N GLU A 47 10.74 -2.67 7.81
CA GLU A 47 10.08 -3.51 6.81
C GLU A 47 10.95 -4.70 6.39
N GLN A 48 12.24 -4.47 6.17
CA GLN A 48 13.19 -5.52 5.83
C GLN A 48 13.33 -6.54 6.95
N GLY A 49 13.43 -6.09 8.21
CA GLY A 49 13.52 -6.97 9.37
C GLY A 49 12.31 -7.90 9.48
N ILE A 50 11.10 -7.36 9.35
CA ILE A 50 9.85 -8.15 9.37
C ILE A 50 9.83 -9.15 8.22
N SER A 51 10.18 -8.69 7.02
CA SER A 51 10.15 -9.53 5.82
C SER A 51 11.12 -10.71 5.90
N ILE A 52 12.21 -10.60 6.66
CA ILE A 52 13.13 -11.72 6.90
C ILE A 52 12.44 -12.80 7.75
N VAL A 53 11.84 -12.41 8.88
CA VAL A 53 11.13 -13.33 9.78
C VAL A 53 9.95 -14.01 9.07
N GLU A 54 9.20 -13.25 8.28
CA GLU A 54 8.08 -13.82 7.50
C GLU A 54 8.53 -14.85 6.47
N LYS A 55 9.70 -14.67 5.85
CA LYS A 55 10.25 -15.63 4.90
C LYS A 55 10.60 -16.95 5.58
N GLU A 56 11.20 -16.90 6.76
CA GLU A 56 11.51 -18.11 7.54
C GLU A 56 10.25 -18.95 7.78
N TRP A 57 9.12 -18.31 8.09
CA TRP A 57 7.84 -19.02 8.28
C TRP A 57 7.17 -19.53 7.00
N ILE A 58 7.45 -18.90 5.85
CA ILE A 58 6.93 -19.34 4.55
C ILE A 58 7.74 -20.54 4.05
N GLU A 59 9.05 -20.59 4.34
CA GLU A 59 9.95 -21.69 3.98
C GLU A 59 9.54 -23.04 4.61
N ASP A 60 8.82 -23.00 5.74
CA ASP A 60 8.17 -24.17 6.36
C ASP A 60 6.94 -24.70 5.58
N GLY A 61 6.67 -24.16 4.38
CA GLY A 61 5.65 -24.65 3.46
C GLY A 61 4.25 -24.05 3.64
N ASN A 62 4.08 -23.06 4.53
CA ASN A 62 2.77 -22.46 4.83
C ASN A 62 2.73 -20.96 4.48
N GLN A 63 1.84 -20.56 3.57
CA GLN A 63 1.56 -19.15 3.32
C GLN A 63 1.01 -18.44 4.59
N LEU A 64 1.27 -17.14 4.73
CA LEU A 64 0.87 -16.33 5.89
C LEU A 64 -0.42 -15.55 5.66
N GLY A 65 -1.34 -15.62 6.62
CA GLY A 65 -2.57 -14.82 6.65
C GLY A 65 -3.33 -14.89 5.32
N ARG A 66 -3.68 -13.73 4.77
CA ARG A 66 -4.41 -13.63 3.49
C ARG A 66 -3.72 -14.34 2.33
N ASN A 67 -2.38 -14.48 2.36
CA ASN A 67 -1.65 -15.02 1.20
C ASN A 67 -1.97 -16.50 1.02
N ALA A 68 -2.46 -17.20 2.05
CA ALA A 68 -2.98 -18.56 1.93
C ALA A 68 -4.29 -18.65 1.12
N ASN A 69 -4.94 -17.51 0.83
CA ASN A 69 -6.19 -17.47 0.11
C ASN A 69 -5.97 -17.14 -1.37
N PRO A 70 -6.38 -18.01 -2.32
CA PRO A 70 -6.17 -17.81 -3.77
C PRO A 70 -6.73 -16.50 -4.33
N ALA A 71 -7.70 -15.88 -3.65
CA ALA A 71 -8.24 -14.57 -4.03
C ALA A 71 -7.18 -13.46 -4.02
N TYR A 72 -6.03 -13.66 -3.38
CA TYR A 72 -4.97 -12.67 -3.20
C TYR A 72 -3.71 -12.90 -4.05
N ILE A 73 -3.68 -13.92 -4.92
CA ILE A 73 -2.51 -14.24 -5.77
C ILE A 73 -2.04 -13.03 -6.58
N SER A 74 -2.98 -12.23 -7.10
CA SER A 74 -2.66 -11.02 -7.87
C SER A 74 -1.98 -9.92 -7.05
N PHE A 75 -2.09 -9.97 -5.72
CA PHE A 75 -1.52 -9.00 -4.76
C PHE A 75 -0.24 -9.48 -4.08
N GLU A 76 0.21 -10.73 -4.31
CA GLU A 76 1.45 -11.28 -3.76
C GLU A 76 2.70 -10.53 -4.23
N LYS A 77 2.61 -9.83 -5.37
CA LYS A 77 3.71 -9.01 -5.92
C LYS A 77 3.97 -7.72 -5.14
N ASN A 78 3.17 -7.40 -4.12
CA ASN A 78 3.43 -6.24 -3.28
C ASN A 78 4.59 -6.55 -2.33
N ALA A 79 5.62 -5.70 -2.33
CA ALA A 79 6.82 -5.83 -1.52
C ALA A 79 6.63 -5.51 -0.02
N GLU A 80 5.38 -5.55 0.46
CA GLU A 80 5.04 -5.24 1.85
C GLU A 80 4.73 -6.55 2.59
N SER A 81 5.34 -6.69 3.76
CA SER A 81 5.12 -7.74 4.74
C SER A 81 3.65 -7.88 5.12
N ALA A 82 3.28 -9.06 5.61
CA ALA A 82 1.96 -9.29 6.16
C ALA A 82 1.69 -8.34 7.32
N ALA A 83 2.64 -8.17 8.24
CA ALA A 83 2.47 -7.28 9.38
C ALA A 83 2.15 -5.83 8.99
N THR A 84 3.01 -5.18 8.18
CA THR A 84 2.84 -3.77 7.81
C THR A 84 1.54 -3.55 7.02
N ARG A 85 1.25 -4.48 6.11
CA ARG A 85 -0.02 -4.47 5.37
C ARG A 85 -1.21 -4.51 6.31
N THR A 86 -1.26 -5.48 7.23
CA THR A 86 -2.39 -5.64 8.15
C THR A 86 -2.58 -4.40 9.01
N ILE A 87 -1.50 -3.85 9.57
CA ILE A 87 -1.53 -2.62 10.37
C ILE A 87 -2.13 -1.47 9.56
N THR A 88 -1.62 -1.25 8.34
CA THR A 88 -2.05 -0.17 7.46
C THR A 88 -3.52 -0.33 7.07
N MET A 89 -3.92 -1.54 6.63
CA MET A 89 -5.28 -1.81 6.20
C MET A 89 -6.28 -1.73 7.35
N ALA A 90 -5.94 -2.23 8.54
CA ALA A 90 -6.79 -2.15 9.72
C ALA A 90 -6.98 -0.69 10.16
N SER A 91 -5.90 0.10 10.20
CA SER A 91 -5.98 1.54 10.48
C SER A 91 -6.81 2.29 9.43
N ASP A 92 -6.66 1.96 8.15
CA ASP A 92 -7.44 2.57 7.07
C ASP A 92 -8.93 2.18 7.11
N CYS A 93 -9.28 0.98 7.59
CA CYS A 93 -10.68 0.53 7.60
C CYS A 93 -11.41 0.85 8.92
N LEU A 94 -10.69 0.84 10.04
CA LEU A 94 -11.25 0.92 11.40
C LEU A 94 -10.82 2.18 12.16
N GLY A 95 -9.76 2.85 11.72
CA GLY A 95 -9.21 4.06 12.34
C GLY A 95 -9.94 5.35 11.92
N PRO A 96 -9.73 6.46 12.66
CA PRO A 96 -10.26 7.78 12.30
C PRO A 96 -9.91 8.21 10.88
N ARG A 97 -10.89 8.80 10.18
CA ARG A 97 -10.78 9.17 8.76
C ARG A 97 -10.47 7.98 7.85
N GLY A 98 -10.98 6.80 8.20
CA GLY A 98 -10.87 5.61 7.38
C GLY A 98 -11.48 5.77 5.99
N ASP A 99 -11.30 4.75 5.15
CA ASP A 99 -11.90 4.69 3.82
C ASP A 99 -13.43 4.69 3.94
N GLU A 100 -14.09 5.80 3.59
CA GLU A 100 -15.55 5.93 3.69
C GLU A 100 -16.30 4.97 2.76
N LYS A 101 -15.63 4.45 1.71
CA LYS A 101 -16.25 3.55 0.73
C LYS A 101 -15.98 2.08 1.02
N SER A 102 -14.80 1.77 1.59
CA SER A 102 -14.35 0.39 1.78
C SER A 102 -14.06 0.03 3.25
N GLY A 103 -14.10 0.99 4.15
CA GLY A 103 -13.91 0.79 5.59
C GLY A 103 -15.21 0.41 6.29
N ALA A 104 -15.12 0.17 7.59
CA ALA A 104 -16.24 -0.24 8.43
C ALA A 104 -16.20 0.47 9.80
N ARG A 105 -15.72 1.72 9.82
CA ARG A 105 -15.43 2.43 11.06
C ARG A 105 -16.68 2.67 11.91
N LYS A 106 -17.81 3.02 11.29
CA LYS A 106 -19.03 3.37 12.02
C LYS A 106 -19.59 2.12 12.73
N GLU A 107 -19.62 1.02 12.01
CA GLU A 107 -19.98 -0.31 12.47
C GLU A 107 -19.01 -0.75 13.58
N TRP A 108 -17.71 -0.54 13.39
CA TRP A 108 -16.69 -0.87 14.38
C TRP A 108 -16.88 -0.12 15.70
N LEU A 109 -17.14 1.19 15.64
CA LEU A 109 -17.43 1.97 16.86
C LEU A 109 -18.72 1.52 17.54
N THR A 110 -19.72 1.12 16.77
CA THR A 110 -20.97 0.57 17.31
C THR A 110 -20.70 -0.75 18.02
N PHE A 111 -19.94 -1.65 17.39
CA PHE A 111 -19.50 -2.90 18.01
C PHE A 111 -18.70 -2.66 19.29
N CYS A 112 -17.76 -1.71 19.28
CA CYS A 112 -16.98 -1.33 20.45
C CYS A 112 -17.87 -0.88 21.61
N SER A 113 -18.86 -0.03 21.33
CA SER A 113 -19.85 0.41 22.30
C SER A 113 -20.69 -0.75 22.86
N LEU A 114 -21.07 -1.73 22.03
CA LEU A 114 -21.86 -2.89 22.45
C LEU A 114 -21.05 -3.88 23.30
N LYS A 115 -19.74 -3.95 23.09
CA LYS A 115 -18.83 -4.86 23.81
C LYS A 115 -18.11 -4.19 24.98
N ASP A 116 -18.42 -2.93 25.27
CA ASP A 116 -17.74 -2.12 26.29
C ASP A 116 -16.22 -2.07 26.14
N ILE A 117 -15.75 -1.92 24.88
CA ILE A 117 -14.33 -1.79 24.55
C ILE A 117 -14.07 -0.46 23.85
N GLN A 118 -12.85 0.06 24.00
CA GLN A 118 -12.42 1.28 23.31
C GLN A 118 -11.62 0.95 22.06
N SER A 119 -12.00 1.51 20.90
CA SER A 119 -11.17 1.43 19.70
C SER A 119 -9.82 2.13 19.95
N LYS A 120 -8.72 1.43 19.66
CA LYS A 120 -7.34 1.93 19.79
C LYS A 120 -6.71 2.28 18.45
N PHE A 121 -7.40 2.05 17.34
CA PHE A 121 -6.90 2.38 16.01
C PHE A 121 -6.74 3.89 15.86
N SER A 122 -5.55 4.33 15.45
CA SER A 122 -5.27 5.72 15.08
C SER A 122 -5.37 5.89 13.55
N SER A 123 -5.26 7.13 13.05
CA SER A 123 -5.37 7.41 11.61
C SER A 123 -4.01 7.22 10.93
N TYR A 124 -3.93 6.45 9.85
CA TYR A 124 -2.67 6.26 9.11
C TYR A 124 -2.27 7.42 8.18
N ARG A 125 -3.14 8.42 7.95
CA ARG A 125 -2.94 9.42 6.87
C ARG A 125 -1.82 10.44 7.08
N SER A 126 -1.46 10.76 8.32
CA SER A 126 -0.50 11.83 8.66
C SER A 126 0.92 11.29 8.80
N ASN A 127 1.34 11.00 10.03
CA ASN A 127 2.67 10.53 10.38
C ASN A 127 2.76 9.01 10.23
N ARG A 128 2.86 8.53 8.99
CA ARG A 128 2.85 7.10 8.65
C ARG A 128 3.86 6.26 9.46
N PHE A 129 5.04 6.81 9.77
CA PHE A 129 6.03 6.12 10.58
C PHE A 129 5.50 5.91 12.01
N ASN A 130 5.18 6.98 12.75
CA ASN A 130 4.67 6.84 14.12
C ASN A 130 3.35 6.07 14.18
N ASN A 131 2.47 6.29 13.20
CA ASN A 131 1.19 5.62 13.12
C ASN A 131 1.33 4.12 12.87
N LEU A 132 2.39 3.66 12.20
CA LEU A 132 2.67 2.23 12.04
C LEU A 132 2.89 1.58 13.41
N PHE A 133 3.81 2.10 14.21
CA PHE A 133 4.10 1.55 15.55
C PHE A 133 2.93 1.71 16.51
N GLN A 134 2.20 2.83 16.46
CA GLN A 134 1.02 3.02 17.30
C GLN A 134 -0.10 2.02 16.95
N ASN A 135 -0.35 1.78 15.65
CA ASN A 135 -1.35 0.79 15.25
C ASN A 135 -0.83 -0.64 15.40
N ALA A 136 0.48 -0.87 15.45
CA ALA A 136 1.07 -2.15 15.80
C ALA A 136 0.72 -2.56 17.25
N THR A 137 0.46 -1.62 18.16
CA THR A 137 -0.11 -1.91 19.49
C THR A 137 -1.63 -2.14 19.43
N ALA A 138 -2.35 -1.42 18.57
CA ALA A 138 -3.80 -1.52 18.46
C ALA A 138 -4.28 -2.86 17.88
N VAL A 139 -3.57 -3.42 16.89
CA VAL A 139 -3.96 -4.67 16.22
C VAL A 139 -3.96 -5.86 17.19
N PRO A 140 -2.89 -6.16 17.94
CA PRO A 140 -2.87 -7.25 18.93
C PRO A 140 -3.85 -7.05 20.08
N HIS A 141 -4.08 -5.80 20.50
CA HIS A 141 -5.10 -5.45 21.50
C HIS A 141 -6.50 -5.87 21.05
N HIS A 142 -6.80 -5.70 19.76
CA HIS A 142 -8.09 -6.03 19.16
C HIS A 142 -8.13 -7.41 18.47
N ARG A 143 -7.13 -8.27 18.68
CA ARG A 143 -6.98 -9.56 17.96
C ARG A 143 -8.18 -10.50 18.08
N GLN A 144 -8.89 -10.49 19.20
CA GLN A 144 -10.09 -11.31 19.41
C GLN A 144 -11.35 -10.63 18.88
N HIS A 145 -11.37 -9.29 18.87
CA HIS A 145 -12.56 -8.50 18.59
C HIS A 145 -12.76 -8.26 17.09
N VAL A 146 -11.69 -7.95 16.36
CA VAL A 146 -11.79 -7.61 14.94
C VAL A 146 -12.26 -8.77 14.07
N PRO A 147 -11.75 -10.01 14.22
CA PRO A 147 -12.27 -11.13 13.44
C PRO A 147 -13.76 -11.40 13.68
N ILE A 148 -14.22 -11.34 14.94
CA ILE A 148 -15.65 -11.47 15.31
C ILE A 148 -16.46 -10.36 14.64
N PHE A 149 -16.02 -9.12 14.78
CA PHE A 149 -16.65 -7.96 14.18
C PHE A 149 -16.79 -8.10 12.66
N LEU A 150 -15.70 -8.43 11.97
CA LEU A 150 -15.68 -8.55 10.50
C LEU A 150 -16.55 -9.71 9.99
N ASN A 151 -16.69 -10.79 10.76
CA ASN A 151 -17.47 -11.95 10.39
C ASN A 151 -18.97 -11.79 10.68
N GLU A 152 -19.33 -11.14 11.80
CA GLU A 152 -20.71 -11.16 12.31
C GLU A 152 -21.44 -9.81 12.21
N TYR A 153 -20.71 -8.69 12.18
CA TYR A 153 -21.30 -7.35 12.35
C TYR A 153 -21.13 -6.44 11.13
N VAL A 154 -20.32 -6.82 10.15
CA VAL A 154 -20.18 -6.06 8.91
C VAL A 154 -21.12 -6.63 7.85
N SER A 155 -22.07 -5.81 7.40
CA SER A 155 -23.08 -6.20 6.41
C SER A 155 -22.55 -6.25 4.97
N HIS A 156 -21.40 -5.63 4.70
CA HIS A 156 -20.75 -5.62 3.41
C HIS A 156 -19.39 -6.32 3.45
N SER A 157 -19.05 -7.03 2.38
CA SER A 157 -17.73 -7.63 2.25
C SER A 157 -16.95 -6.97 1.11
N ASN A 158 -15.68 -6.71 1.36
CA ASN A 158 -14.74 -6.32 0.32
C ASN A 158 -13.38 -6.98 0.60
N LEU A 159 -12.52 -6.99 -0.43
CA LEU A 159 -11.21 -7.65 -0.34
C LEU A 159 -10.31 -7.07 0.76
N LYS A 160 -10.47 -5.79 1.14
CA LYS A 160 -9.69 -5.19 2.23
C LYS A 160 -10.10 -5.76 3.58
N LEU A 161 -11.40 -5.79 3.88
CA LEU A 161 -11.92 -6.32 5.13
C LEU A 161 -11.64 -7.81 5.26
N LYS A 162 -11.82 -8.58 4.18
CA LYS A 162 -11.46 -9.99 4.16
C LYS A 162 -9.95 -10.20 4.37
N SER A 163 -9.10 -9.34 3.80
CA SER A 163 -7.65 -9.40 4.01
C SER A 163 -7.30 -9.20 5.48
N ILE A 164 -7.94 -8.24 6.15
CA ILE A 164 -7.73 -7.97 7.58
C ILE A 164 -8.18 -9.18 8.40
N PHE A 165 -9.35 -9.76 8.08
CA PHE A 165 -9.86 -10.94 8.76
C PHE A 165 -8.88 -12.13 8.67
N GLU A 166 -8.41 -12.45 7.47
CA GLU A 166 -7.48 -13.57 7.24
C GLU A 166 -6.13 -13.34 7.95
N ASP A 167 -5.57 -12.13 7.83
CA ASP A 167 -4.31 -11.78 8.48
C ASP A 167 -4.43 -11.78 10.02
N MET A 168 -5.50 -11.22 10.57
CA MET A 168 -5.71 -11.17 12.04
C MET A 168 -6.12 -12.51 12.65
N SER A 169 -6.59 -13.45 11.83
CA SER A 169 -6.88 -14.83 12.27
C SER A 169 -5.62 -15.71 12.30
N ASP A 170 -4.54 -15.30 11.62
CA ASP A 170 -3.25 -15.97 11.68
C ASP A 170 -2.47 -15.50 12.92
N LYS A 171 -2.10 -16.43 13.79
CA LYS A 171 -1.33 -16.12 15.00
C LYS A 171 0.09 -15.65 14.68
N ARG A 172 0.66 -16.09 13.56
CA ARG A 172 2.00 -15.74 13.09
C ARG A 172 2.04 -14.26 12.68
N VAL A 173 1.18 -13.92 11.72
CA VAL A 173 0.35 -12.70 11.67
C VAL A 173 0.56 -11.69 12.82
N ILE A 174 -0.26 -11.92 13.84
CA ILE A 174 -0.34 -11.12 15.06
C ILE A 174 0.97 -11.10 15.84
N SER A 175 1.74 -12.20 15.87
CA SER A 175 3.01 -12.26 16.61
C SER A 175 4.06 -11.32 16.02
N ASN A 176 4.16 -11.26 14.69
CA ASN A 176 5.05 -10.29 14.03
C ASN A 176 4.61 -8.86 14.27
N ILE A 177 3.31 -8.58 14.21
CA ILE A 177 2.77 -7.25 14.52
C ILE A 177 3.07 -6.86 15.97
N ALA A 178 2.93 -7.80 16.91
CA ALA A 178 3.23 -7.57 18.32
C ALA A 178 4.72 -7.25 18.54
N ALA A 179 5.64 -7.90 17.81
CA ALA A 179 7.07 -7.58 17.88
C ALA A 179 7.40 -6.14 17.41
N LEU A 180 6.51 -5.53 16.62
CA LEU A 180 6.62 -4.13 16.18
C LEU A 180 5.98 -3.14 17.14
N ALA A 181 5.18 -3.60 18.10
CA ALA A 181 4.52 -2.68 19.03
C ALA A 181 5.57 -2.02 19.93
N PHE A 182 5.62 -0.68 19.91
CA PHE A 182 6.32 0.10 20.93
C PHE A 182 5.36 0.27 22.11
N ASP A 183 5.44 -0.59 23.14
CA ASP A 183 5.12 -0.18 24.52
C ASP A 183 5.41 -1.24 25.60
N GLU A 184 5.51 -0.75 26.84
CA GLU A 184 5.53 -1.47 28.11
C GLU A 184 4.34 -2.46 28.29
N GLN A 185 3.26 -2.28 27.50
CA GLN A 185 2.07 -3.13 27.43
C GLN A 185 2.32 -4.53 26.80
N LEU A 186 3.44 -4.75 26.11
CA LEU A 186 3.79 -6.10 25.62
C LEU A 186 3.94 -7.10 26.77
N LYS A 187 4.35 -6.65 27.97
CA LYS A 187 4.46 -7.50 29.17
C LYS A 187 3.10 -8.04 29.63
N GLU A 188 2.07 -7.20 29.57
CA GLU A 188 0.70 -7.55 29.94
C GLU A 188 0.01 -8.40 28.85
N ILE A 189 0.29 -8.12 27.57
CA ILE A 189 -0.27 -8.87 26.43
C ILE A 189 0.39 -10.26 26.28
N LEU A 190 1.68 -10.39 26.57
CA LEU A 190 2.43 -11.65 26.50
C LEU A 190 2.44 -12.43 27.83
N GLY A 191 1.91 -11.86 28.92
CA GLY A 191 1.88 -12.50 30.23
C GLY A 191 3.28 -12.73 30.83
N VAL A 192 4.26 -11.90 30.48
CA VAL A 192 5.63 -12.01 30.98
C VAL A 192 5.81 -10.97 32.08
N SER A 193 5.73 -11.41 33.34
CA SER A 193 6.01 -10.62 34.55
C SER A 193 7.51 -10.43 34.75
#